data_AF-A0A9W7L9W4-F1
#
_entry.id   AF-A0A9W7L9W4-F1
#
_cell.length_a   1.000
_cell.length_b   1.000
_cell.length_c   1.000
_cell.angle_alpha   90.00
_cell.angle_beta   90.00
_cell.angle_gamma   90.00
#
_symmetry.space_group_name_H-M   'P 1'
#
loop_
_entity.id
_entity.type
_entity.pdbx_description
1 polymer ?
#
loop_
_entity_poly.entity_id
_entity_poly.type
_entity_poly.pdbx_seq_one_letter_code
_entity_poly.pdbx_strand_id
1 'polypeptide(L)'
;MDSVYKLLSSQSLSRQVVVPQSDPLTLSITPCPTRRWLKREGTGVLTVNGTLISSSLANLESLPWLDDSNASPSPLFSLEYLCEISHRSPAYIRAFTAPSSPGHETLSITTFGLRSTRGTVSLLNGETGKSRRFKSTFPWPNECLPLPPQSPSDTQGFLVTDGFLLPTRTNGGIYHVSSPTQTSERCVRLTPQQSEKEHPWYYHRATAIDLTGDGRMSILTARARSPALGSRGLAGELCWLEMPKAPKFDPVTGQGLEDDGRTPFDPYSSTHAPWKLRKLTSGPDVMFSVGNFTGNKETVEVVAAQFFNQRVSLHEITLGKEGREPRVTFERIVDSSCGYAYSSALCSLSPSPSVGKIIDCGTTSPLPSSDPDNRPVTHVVVSTHEETYDSQAGGSSTSYSLMFEIEAGGTVGSVAVGYGEFGGAGEGGAKVFVASYERDKVFAFAFKGI
;
A
#
# COMPACT_ATOMS: atom_id res chain seq x y z
N MET A 1 22.16 34.98 -1.23
CA MET A 1 23.42 34.22 -1.05
C MET A 1 23.36 33.08 -2.03
N ASP A 2 24.07 33.28 -3.14
CA ASP A 2 24.19 32.36 -4.25
C ASP A 2 24.87 31.06 -3.82
N SER A 3 24.45 29.95 -4.42
CA SER A 3 25.21 28.72 -4.42
C SER A 3 25.00 28.00 -5.74
N VAL A 4 25.92 28.31 -6.64
CA VAL A 4 26.26 27.56 -7.85
C VAL A 4 26.86 26.22 -7.42
N TYR A 5 26.35 25.10 -7.95
CA TYR A 5 27.11 23.85 -7.96
C TYR A 5 27.16 23.25 -9.36
N LYS A 6 28.38 22.82 -9.65
CA LYS A 6 29.01 22.50 -10.94
C LYS A 6 28.77 21.02 -11.24
N LEU A 7 28.41 20.75 -12.49
CA LEU A 7 28.22 19.42 -13.07
C LEU A 7 29.51 18.57 -12.92
N LEU A 8 29.41 17.39 -12.32
CA LEU A 8 30.39 16.32 -12.44
C LEU A 8 29.81 15.25 -13.36
N SER A 9 30.45 15.07 -14.51
CA SER A 9 30.23 13.96 -15.42
C SER A 9 31.13 12.77 -15.05
N SER A 10 30.58 11.57 -15.01
CA SER A 10 31.27 10.30 -15.37
C SER A 10 30.19 9.21 -15.46
N GLN A 11 29.82 8.79 -16.66
CA GLN A 11 30.29 7.57 -17.33
C GLN A 11 29.74 6.24 -16.76
N SER A 12 29.02 5.55 -17.65
CA SER A 12 28.80 4.11 -17.79
C SER A 12 28.18 3.33 -16.63
N LEU A 13 26.91 2.95 -16.80
CA LEU A 13 26.51 1.56 -16.61
C LEU A 13 25.80 1.06 -17.87
N SER A 14 26.29 -0.07 -18.33
CA SER A 14 26.03 -0.81 -19.55
C SER A 14 25.02 -1.93 -19.33
N ARG A 15 24.02 -2.07 -20.24
CA ARG A 15 23.13 -3.25 -20.53
C ARG A 15 22.43 -3.92 -19.33
N GLN A 16 21.15 -4.29 -19.38
CA GLN A 16 20.64 -5.51 -20.04
C GLN A 16 19.08 -5.44 -20.12
N VAL A 17 18.46 -5.71 -21.27
CA VAL A 17 17.86 -6.98 -21.77
C VAL A 17 16.53 -7.35 -21.08
N VAL A 18 15.42 -7.13 -21.79
CA VAL A 18 14.12 -7.76 -21.54
C VAL A 18 14.03 -8.97 -22.47
N VAL A 19 14.08 -10.19 -21.91
CA VAL A 19 13.67 -11.41 -22.64
C VAL A 19 12.37 -11.90 -22.03
N PRO A 20 11.21 -11.66 -22.66
CA PRO A 20 10.05 -12.46 -22.36
C PRO A 20 10.23 -13.82 -23.02
N GLN A 21 10.08 -14.90 -22.25
CA GLN A 21 10.21 -16.26 -22.78
C GLN A 21 8.99 -16.72 -23.59
N SER A 22 7.94 -15.89 -23.71
CA SER A 22 6.80 -16.20 -24.59
C SER A 22 6.16 -15.00 -25.31
N ASP A 23 6.15 -13.77 -24.77
CA ASP A 23 5.37 -12.66 -25.36
C ASP A 23 6.02 -11.26 -25.20
N PRO A 24 6.25 -10.47 -26.27
CA PRO A 24 6.80 -9.13 -26.16
C PRO A 24 5.78 -8.12 -25.60
N LEU A 25 6.01 -7.64 -24.38
CA LEU A 25 5.33 -6.47 -23.85
C LEU A 25 5.73 -5.22 -24.66
N THR A 26 4.75 -4.58 -25.31
CA THR A 26 4.98 -3.32 -26.02
C THR A 26 4.71 -2.14 -25.08
N LEU A 27 5.76 -1.48 -24.61
CA LEU A 27 5.66 -0.24 -23.84
C LEU A 27 5.53 0.95 -24.79
N SER A 28 4.30 1.40 -25.02
CA SER A 28 4.01 2.66 -25.71
C SER A 28 3.85 3.78 -24.67
N ILE A 29 4.81 4.70 -24.63
CA ILE A 29 4.75 5.89 -23.77
C ILE A 29 4.20 7.02 -24.62
N THR A 30 2.90 7.29 -24.46
CA THR A 30 2.25 8.39 -25.16
C THR A 30 2.42 9.68 -24.36
N PRO A 31 2.94 10.78 -24.93
CA PRO A 31 3.01 12.07 -24.26
C PRO A 31 1.59 12.54 -23.91
N CYS A 32 1.27 12.68 -22.62
CA CYS A 32 -0.05 13.14 -22.19
C CYS A 32 -0.24 14.66 -22.49
N PRO A 33 -1.29 15.06 -23.23
CA PRO A 33 -1.50 16.45 -23.67
C PRO A 33 -2.05 17.39 -22.58
N THR A 34 -2.46 16.92 -21.39
CA THR A 34 -3.12 17.74 -20.36
C THR A 34 -2.14 18.32 -19.32
N ARG A 35 -1.18 19.14 -19.78
CA ARG A 35 -0.16 19.83 -18.95
C ARG A 35 -0.64 21.12 -18.24
N ARG A 36 -1.91 21.26 -17.86
CA ARG A 36 -2.42 22.58 -17.40
C ARG A 36 -2.02 23.00 -15.97
N TRP A 37 -1.47 22.11 -15.13
CA TRP A 37 -1.25 22.40 -13.69
C TRP A 37 0.20 22.28 -13.20
N LEU A 38 1.16 21.92 -14.06
CA LEU A 38 2.58 21.80 -13.68
C LEU A 38 3.34 23.08 -14.09
N LYS A 39 3.59 23.97 -13.13
CA LYS A 39 4.48 25.13 -13.30
C LYS A 39 5.94 24.67 -13.34
N ARG A 40 6.37 24.06 -14.45
CA ARG A 40 7.75 24.11 -14.97
C ARG A 40 7.81 23.38 -16.31
N GLU A 41 8.32 24.07 -17.31
CA GLU A 41 8.81 23.48 -18.55
C GLU A 41 10.08 22.69 -18.23
N GLY A 42 9.91 21.40 -17.97
CA GLY A 42 11.01 20.43 -17.96
C GLY A 42 10.69 19.36 -18.98
N THR A 43 11.52 19.25 -20.03
CA THR A 43 11.52 18.10 -20.93
C THR A 43 12.11 16.91 -20.19
N GLY A 44 11.29 16.11 -19.51
CA GLY A 44 11.70 14.79 -19.05
C GLY A 44 11.96 13.92 -20.28
N VAL A 45 13.23 13.60 -20.53
CA VAL A 45 13.63 12.68 -21.59
C VAL A 45 13.73 11.30 -20.96
N LEU A 46 12.89 10.37 -21.41
CA LEU A 46 13.04 8.96 -21.10
C LEU A 46 13.85 8.29 -22.20
N THR A 47 14.94 7.65 -21.83
CA THR A 47 15.75 6.83 -22.72
C THR A 47 15.40 5.36 -22.53
N VAL A 48 15.05 4.67 -23.62
CA VAL A 48 14.94 3.20 -23.65
C VAL A 48 16.21 2.68 -24.33
N ASN A 49 16.94 1.78 -23.69
CA ASN A 49 18.25 1.29 -24.15
C ASN A 49 19.29 2.41 -24.42
N GLY A 50 19.29 3.47 -23.60
CA GLY A 50 20.23 4.59 -23.78
C GLY A 50 19.99 5.42 -25.05
N THR A 51 18.85 5.26 -25.74
CA THR A 51 18.51 6.00 -26.96
C THR A 51 17.29 6.89 -26.73
N LEU A 52 17.30 8.09 -27.30
CA LEU A 52 16.13 8.98 -27.33
C LEU A 52 14.94 8.25 -27.98
N ILE A 53 13.75 8.30 -27.39
CA ILE A 53 12.52 7.70 -27.97
C ILE A 53 12.26 8.17 -29.40
N SER A 54 12.58 9.43 -29.72
CA SER A 54 12.51 10.00 -31.07
C SER A 54 13.46 9.35 -32.08
N SER A 55 14.35 8.47 -31.63
CA SER A 55 15.40 7.82 -32.39
C SER A 55 15.46 6.31 -32.11
N SER A 56 14.49 5.77 -31.37
CA SER A 56 14.36 4.34 -31.13
C SER A 56 13.78 3.66 -32.37
N LEU A 57 14.45 2.61 -32.84
CA LEU A 57 13.98 1.74 -33.93
C LEU A 57 12.69 0.96 -33.60
N ALA A 58 12.08 1.21 -32.44
CA ALA A 58 10.73 0.72 -32.12
C ALA A 58 9.61 1.36 -32.97
N ASN A 59 9.96 2.29 -33.87
CA ASN A 59 9.12 2.60 -35.01
C ASN A 59 9.56 1.76 -36.21
N LEU A 60 8.99 0.55 -36.34
CA LEU A 60 9.16 -0.31 -37.51
C LEU A 60 7.79 -0.82 -37.94
N GLU A 61 7.14 -0.07 -38.83
CA GLU A 61 6.53 -0.73 -39.99
C GLU A 61 7.62 -1.61 -40.63
N SER A 62 7.29 -2.86 -40.92
CA SER A 62 8.12 -3.91 -41.53
C SER A 62 9.03 -4.73 -40.60
N LEU A 63 8.43 -5.69 -39.89
CA LEU A 63 9.12 -6.92 -39.49
C LEU A 63 8.34 -8.15 -40.01
N PRO A 64 8.80 -8.79 -41.11
CA PRO A 64 8.09 -9.88 -41.81
C PRO A 64 7.98 -11.22 -41.07
N TRP A 65 8.49 -11.35 -39.84
CA TRP A 65 8.40 -12.57 -39.04
C TRP A 65 7.18 -12.61 -38.10
N LEU A 66 6.31 -11.60 -38.20
CA LEU A 66 5.01 -11.51 -37.52
C LEU A 66 3.86 -12.20 -38.28
N ASP A 67 4.14 -12.80 -39.46
CA ASP A 67 3.15 -13.47 -40.31
C ASP A 67 3.00 -14.97 -40.02
N ASP A 68 3.45 -15.44 -38.85
CA ASP A 68 3.20 -16.82 -38.44
C ASP A 68 1.81 -16.94 -37.81
N SER A 69 0.96 -17.74 -38.46
CA SER A 69 -0.37 -18.22 -38.08
C SER A 69 -0.52 -18.87 -36.67
N ASN A 70 0.46 -18.71 -35.80
CA ASN A 70 0.43 -18.99 -34.36
C ASN A 70 0.36 -17.66 -33.58
N ALA A 71 -0.70 -16.88 -33.81
CA ALA A 71 -0.87 -15.55 -33.21
C ALA A 71 -0.57 -15.59 -31.69
N SER A 72 0.60 -15.06 -31.32
CA SER A 72 0.96 -14.76 -29.94
C SER A 72 -0.12 -13.84 -29.38
N PRO A 73 -0.64 -14.11 -28.16
CA PRO A 73 -1.67 -13.26 -27.58
C PRO A 73 -1.15 -11.83 -27.54
N SER A 74 -1.87 -10.92 -28.21
CA SER A 74 -1.56 -9.50 -28.18
C SER A 74 -1.38 -9.05 -26.72
N PRO A 75 -0.39 -8.21 -26.41
CA PRO A 75 -0.16 -7.76 -25.05
C PRO A 75 -1.47 -7.21 -24.50
N LEU A 76 -1.93 -7.76 -23.37
CA LEU A 76 -3.23 -7.42 -22.81
C LEU A 76 -3.26 -5.98 -22.26
N PHE A 77 -2.10 -5.43 -21.92
CA PHE A 77 -1.96 -4.12 -21.29
C PHE A 77 -0.71 -3.37 -21.75
N SER A 78 -0.81 -2.04 -21.74
CA SER A 78 0.30 -1.10 -21.79
C SER A 78 0.39 -0.33 -20.47
N LEU A 79 1.61 0.09 -20.10
CA LEU A 79 1.85 0.97 -18.96
C LEU A 79 2.14 2.39 -19.46
N GLU A 80 1.24 3.31 -19.16
CA GLU A 80 1.36 4.73 -19.53
C GLU A 80 1.89 5.54 -18.35
N TYR A 81 2.96 6.30 -18.57
CA TYR A 81 3.42 7.29 -17.61
C TYR A 81 2.46 8.49 -17.56
N LEU A 82 1.86 8.75 -16.40
CA LEU A 82 0.88 9.82 -16.22
C LEU A 82 1.55 11.13 -15.85
N CYS A 83 2.24 11.14 -14.72
CA CYS A 83 2.80 12.37 -14.15
C CYS A 83 3.85 12.11 -13.07
N GLU A 84 4.51 13.22 -12.71
CA GLU A 84 5.45 13.34 -11.60
C GLU A 84 4.86 14.28 -10.55
N ILE A 85 4.74 13.82 -9.33
CA ILE A 85 4.28 14.62 -8.20
C ILE A 85 5.51 14.98 -7.37
N SER A 86 5.77 16.28 -7.21
CA SER A 86 6.86 16.74 -6.35
C SER A 86 6.42 16.69 -4.90
N HIS A 87 7.07 15.84 -4.10
CA HIS A 87 6.81 15.72 -2.68
C HIS A 87 8.15 15.49 -2.00
N ARG A 88 8.46 16.22 -0.93
CA ARG A 88 9.75 16.06 -0.26
C ARG A 88 9.83 14.71 0.44
N SER A 89 10.86 13.94 0.11
CA SER A 89 11.28 12.68 0.73
C SER A 89 10.10 11.73 0.96
N PRO A 90 9.32 11.41 -0.09
CA PRO A 90 8.17 10.55 0.03
C PRO A 90 8.65 9.14 0.39
N ALA A 91 7.99 8.56 1.38
CA ALA A 91 8.33 7.27 1.93
C ALA A 91 7.33 6.22 1.47
N TYR A 92 6.18 6.15 2.16
CA TYR A 92 5.10 5.26 1.78
C TYR A 92 3.93 6.03 1.21
N ILE A 93 3.22 5.36 0.31
CA ILE A 93 2.09 5.93 -0.41
C ILE A 93 0.93 4.97 -0.29
N ARG A 94 -0.26 5.55 -0.15
CA ARG A 94 -1.54 4.86 -0.22
C ARG A 94 -2.45 5.64 -1.14
N ALA A 95 -3.12 4.97 -2.08
CA ALA A 95 -4.16 5.55 -2.89
C ALA A 95 -5.53 5.07 -2.38
N PHE A 96 -6.48 5.99 -2.25
CA PHE A 96 -7.86 5.71 -1.84
C PHE A 96 -8.81 6.78 -2.40
N THR A 97 -10.10 6.44 -2.52
CA THR A 97 -11.13 7.42 -2.88
C THR A 97 -11.70 8.03 -1.61
N ALA A 98 -11.54 9.34 -1.43
CA ALA A 98 -12.11 10.02 -0.27
C ALA A 98 -13.63 10.18 -0.43
N PRO A 99 -14.44 10.02 0.63
CA PRO A 99 -15.89 10.24 0.54
C PRO A 99 -16.27 11.64 0.05
N SER A 100 -15.42 12.64 0.32
CA SER A 100 -15.63 14.03 -0.09
C SER A 100 -15.37 14.29 -1.59
N SER A 101 -14.71 13.37 -2.28
CA SER A 101 -14.37 13.50 -3.71
C SER A 101 -14.61 12.15 -4.41
N PRO A 102 -15.88 11.71 -4.55
CA PRO A 102 -16.20 10.47 -5.25
C PRO A 102 -15.61 10.49 -6.66
N GLY A 103 -15.02 9.37 -7.08
CA GLY A 103 -14.39 9.25 -8.41
C GLY A 103 -12.96 9.77 -8.48
N HIS A 104 -12.51 10.63 -7.57
CA HIS A 104 -11.12 11.11 -7.54
C HIS A 104 -10.30 10.44 -6.46
N GLU A 105 -9.04 10.15 -6.80
CA GLU A 105 -8.10 9.59 -5.85
C GLU A 105 -7.53 10.64 -4.91
N THR A 106 -7.29 10.21 -3.68
CA THR A 106 -6.44 10.90 -2.72
C THR A 106 -5.25 9.99 -2.42
N LEU A 107 -4.05 10.57 -2.42
CA LEU A 107 -2.85 9.89 -1.96
C LEU A 107 -2.56 10.31 -0.52
N SER A 108 -2.42 9.36 0.41
CA SER A 108 -1.68 9.65 1.63
C SER A 108 -0.21 9.34 1.41
N ILE A 109 0.65 10.30 1.74
CA ILE A 109 2.09 10.21 1.54
C ILE A 109 2.74 10.41 2.91
N THR A 110 3.49 9.42 3.36
CA THR A 110 4.31 9.54 4.56
C THR A 110 5.71 10.04 4.21
N THR A 111 6.38 10.60 5.20
CA THR A 111 7.77 11.06 5.10
C THR A 111 8.47 10.66 6.38
N PHE A 112 9.72 10.21 6.27
CA PHE A 112 10.64 10.13 7.40
C PHE A 112 11.92 10.86 6.99
N GLY A 113 12.75 11.25 7.96
CA GLY A 113 14.03 11.87 7.65
C GLY A 113 15.11 11.17 8.43
N LEU A 114 16.18 10.74 7.75
CA LEU A 114 17.37 10.22 8.42
C LEU A 114 17.97 11.26 9.40
N ARG A 115 17.82 12.55 9.07
CA ARG A 115 18.24 13.69 9.91
C ARG A 115 17.11 14.31 10.73
N SER A 116 15.85 14.05 10.37
CA SER A 116 14.71 14.62 11.09
C SER A 116 14.36 13.74 12.27
N THR A 117 14.11 14.34 13.44
CA THR A 117 13.61 13.57 14.59
C THR A 117 12.16 13.12 14.40
N ARG A 118 11.43 13.64 13.40
CA ARG A 118 10.03 13.27 13.15
C ARG A 118 9.70 13.23 11.66
N GLY A 119 8.93 12.23 11.28
CA GLY A 119 8.22 12.12 10.01
C GLY A 119 6.82 12.74 10.06
N THR A 120 6.24 12.93 8.88
CA THR A 120 4.92 13.57 8.69
C THR A 120 4.07 12.79 7.71
N VAL A 121 2.75 13.00 7.76
CA VAL A 121 1.78 12.46 6.82
C VAL A 121 1.11 13.62 6.08
N SER A 122 0.95 13.51 4.77
CA SER A 122 0.23 14.48 3.94
C SER A 122 -0.82 13.78 3.08
N LEU A 123 -1.94 14.45 2.83
CA LEU A 123 -2.99 14.04 1.90
C LEU A 123 -2.91 14.90 0.65
N LEU A 124 -2.69 14.27 -0.50
CA LEU A 124 -2.73 14.91 -1.81
C LEU A 124 -4.03 14.54 -2.50
N ASN A 125 -4.89 15.54 -2.72
CA ASN A 125 -6.12 15.36 -3.47
C ASN A 125 -5.80 15.35 -4.97
N GLY A 126 -6.15 14.25 -5.65
CA GLY A 126 -5.83 14.00 -7.06
C GLY A 126 -6.62 14.83 -8.06
N GLU A 127 -7.77 15.39 -7.65
CA GLU A 127 -8.56 16.32 -8.46
C GLU A 127 -7.91 17.72 -8.51
N THR A 128 -7.60 18.25 -7.33
CA THR A 128 -7.15 19.64 -7.15
C THR A 128 -5.63 19.80 -7.12
N GLY A 129 -4.89 18.70 -6.97
CA GLY A 129 -3.44 18.71 -6.71
C GLY A 129 -3.04 19.35 -5.38
N LYS A 130 -4.00 19.68 -4.51
CA LYS A 130 -3.70 20.33 -3.22
C LYS A 130 -3.24 19.29 -2.20
N SER A 131 -2.09 19.55 -1.59
CA SER A 131 -1.56 18.77 -0.48
C SER A 131 -1.88 19.43 0.86
N ARG A 132 -2.28 18.64 1.86
CA ARG A 132 -2.50 19.08 3.25
C ARG A 132 -1.76 18.14 4.19
N ARG A 133 -1.01 18.71 5.13
CA ARG A 133 -0.23 17.95 6.12
C ARG A 133 -0.99 17.78 7.42
N PHE A 134 -0.87 16.60 8.04
CA PHE A 134 -1.30 16.37 9.42
C PHE A 134 -0.50 17.27 10.37
N LYS A 135 -1.10 17.72 11.46
CA LYS A 135 -0.39 18.48 12.51
C LYS A 135 0.47 17.57 13.38
N SER A 136 0.00 16.35 13.58
CA SER A 136 0.68 15.29 14.30
C SER A 136 1.92 14.85 13.54
N THR A 137 2.95 14.51 14.29
CA THR A 137 4.21 14.01 13.75
C THR A 137 4.59 12.71 14.43
N PHE A 138 5.30 11.86 13.70
CA PHE A 138 5.56 10.49 14.10
C PHE A 138 7.07 10.22 14.07
N PRO A 139 7.64 9.38 14.94
CA PRO A 139 9.05 8.99 14.82
C PRO A 139 9.44 8.49 13.42
N TRP A 140 8.62 7.63 12.84
CA TRP A 140 8.81 6.99 11.54
C TRP A 140 7.46 6.49 11.00
N PRO A 141 6.62 7.36 10.40
CA PRO A 141 5.32 6.96 9.89
C PRO A 141 5.52 6.03 8.69
N ASN A 142 5.01 4.81 8.80
CA ASN A 142 5.05 3.84 7.70
C ASN A 142 3.84 4.08 6.81
N GLU A 143 2.66 3.59 7.18
CA GLU A 143 1.45 3.71 6.36
C GLU A 143 0.43 4.66 7.00
N CYS A 144 -0.40 5.28 6.15
CA CYS A 144 -1.58 6.02 6.56
C CYS A 144 -2.80 5.50 5.79
N LEU A 145 -3.87 5.18 6.50
CA LEU A 145 -5.09 4.62 5.92
C LEU A 145 -6.32 5.35 6.43
N PRO A 146 -7.27 5.76 5.56
CA PRO A 146 -8.57 6.22 6.02
C PRO A 146 -9.33 5.09 6.74
N LEU A 147 -9.98 5.41 7.85
CA LEU A 147 -10.96 4.52 8.48
C LEU A 147 -12.30 4.58 7.75
N PRO A 148 -13.09 3.49 7.73
CA PRO A 148 -14.46 3.58 7.26
C PRO A 148 -15.26 4.45 8.25
N PRO A 149 -16.18 5.32 7.78
CA PRO A 149 -17.07 6.03 8.68
C PRO A 149 -17.92 5.01 9.44
N GLN A 150 -18.03 5.13 10.77
CA GLN A 150 -18.93 4.29 11.58
C GLN A 150 -20.35 4.86 11.58
N SER A 151 -20.47 6.18 11.40
CA SER A 151 -21.72 6.94 11.28
C SER A 151 -21.62 7.97 10.14
N PRO A 152 -22.74 8.34 9.48
CA PRO A 152 -22.77 9.43 8.51
C PRO A 152 -22.26 10.78 9.04
N SER A 153 -22.31 10.99 10.35
CA SER A 153 -21.82 12.21 11.01
C SER A 153 -20.33 12.18 11.36
N ASP A 154 -19.66 11.03 11.20
CA ASP A 154 -18.28 10.88 11.64
C ASP A 154 -17.34 11.71 10.79
N THR A 155 -16.44 12.43 11.47
CA THR A 155 -15.31 13.02 10.77
C THR A 155 -14.38 11.91 10.31
N GLN A 156 -13.84 12.06 9.10
CA GLN A 156 -12.92 11.09 8.53
C GLN A 156 -11.70 10.90 9.45
N GLY A 157 -11.61 9.72 10.06
CA GLY A 157 -10.45 9.27 10.82
C GLY A 157 -9.42 8.58 9.95
N PHE A 158 -8.18 8.51 10.44
CA PHE A 158 -7.06 7.81 9.80
C PHE A 158 -6.32 6.93 10.80
N LEU A 159 -5.85 5.77 10.35
CA LEU A 159 -4.83 4.98 11.03
C LEU A 159 -3.46 5.38 10.51
N VAL A 160 -2.50 5.61 11.40
CA VAL A 160 -1.10 5.81 11.06
C VAL A 160 -0.27 4.75 11.78
N THR A 161 0.47 3.95 11.03
CA THR A 161 1.44 3.01 11.59
C THR A 161 2.81 3.66 11.69
N ASP A 162 3.58 3.26 12.69
CA ASP A 162 4.83 3.92 13.04
C ASP A 162 5.90 2.93 13.51
N GLY A 163 7.15 3.38 13.35
CA GLY A 163 8.35 2.76 13.89
C GLY A 163 9.18 2.04 12.82
N PHE A 164 10.44 1.77 13.14
CA PHE A 164 11.36 1.12 12.22
C PHE A 164 12.51 0.43 12.96
N LEU A 165 13.28 -0.36 12.22
CA LEU A 165 14.44 -1.09 12.74
C LEU A 165 15.58 -0.18 13.24
N LEU A 166 15.59 1.09 12.84
CA LEU A 166 16.66 2.01 13.23
C LEU A 166 16.64 2.30 14.75
N PRO A 167 17.83 2.43 15.39
CA PRO A 167 17.93 2.88 16.76
C PRO A 167 17.09 4.15 16.98
N THR A 168 16.42 4.26 18.12
CA THR A 168 15.45 5.34 18.48
C THR A 168 14.12 5.34 17.73
N ARG A 169 13.93 4.44 16.74
CA ARG A 169 12.69 4.32 15.96
C ARG A 169 11.92 3.03 16.23
N THR A 170 12.43 2.18 17.10
CA THR A 170 11.89 0.84 17.36
C THR A 170 10.61 0.86 18.22
N ASN A 171 10.32 1.94 18.97
CA ASN A 171 9.09 2.08 19.76
C ASN A 171 7.91 2.62 18.96
N GLY A 172 7.59 1.89 17.90
CA GLY A 172 6.47 2.19 17.02
C GLY A 172 5.11 2.02 17.68
N GLY A 173 4.07 2.44 16.97
CA GLY A 173 2.69 2.28 17.39
C GLY A 173 1.70 2.37 16.24
N ILE A 174 0.44 2.13 16.55
CA ILE A 174 -0.69 2.42 15.67
C ILE A 174 -1.44 3.58 16.28
N TYR A 175 -1.72 4.60 15.48
CA TYR A 175 -2.32 5.85 15.92
C TYR A 175 -3.62 6.08 15.16
N HIS A 176 -4.67 6.48 15.88
CA HIS A 176 -5.84 7.08 15.28
C HIS A 176 -5.68 8.60 15.22
N VAL A 177 -5.88 9.18 14.04
CA VAL A 177 -5.88 10.64 13.81
C VAL A 177 -7.27 11.07 13.36
N SER A 178 -8.00 11.79 14.21
CA SER A 178 -9.30 12.37 13.88
C SER A 178 -9.17 13.82 13.43
N SER A 179 -10.02 14.23 12.50
CA SER A 179 -10.04 15.60 11.96
C SER A 179 -8.66 16.08 11.48
N PRO A 180 -7.94 15.28 10.67
CA PRO A 180 -6.59 15.61 10.26
C PRO A 180 -6.57 16.96 9.53
N THR A 181 -5.45 17.67 9.64
CA THR A 181 -5.20 18.99 9.03
C THR A 181 -5.98 20.15 9.67
N GLN A 182 -6.89 19.88 10.60
CA GLN A 182 -7.74 20.89 11.24
C GLN A 182 -7.17 21.37 12.60
N THR A 183 -7.72 22.43 13.18
CA THR A 183 -7.40 22.88 14.55
C THR A 183 -7.84 21.89 15.62
N SER A 184 -8.87 21.10 15.33
CA SER A 184 -9.40 20.02 16.17
C SER A 184 -8.70 18.67 15.97
N GLU A 185 -7.55 18.62 15.27
CA GLU A 185 -6.82 17.37 15.06
C GLU A 185 -6.43 16.73 16.40
N ARG A 186 -6.82 15.47 16.60
CA ARG A 186 -6.47 14.66 17.78
C ARG A 186 -5.77 13.39 17.30
N CYS A 187 -4.70 13.02 18.00
CA CYS A 187 -3.94 11.81 17.74
C CYS A 187 -3.91 10.93 18.99
N VAL A 188 -4.39 9.69 18.89
CA VAL A 188 -4.46 8.73 19.98
C VAL A 188 -3.70 7.48 19.60
N ARG A 189 -2.73 7.06 20.43
CA ARG A 189 -2.01 5.79 20.25
C ARG A 189 -2.90 4.64 20.71
N LEU A 190 -3.21 3.71 19.83
CA LEU A 190 -4.07 2.56 20.10
C LEU A 190 -3.30 1.35 20.65
N THR A 191 -2.00 1.27 20.39
CA THR A 191 -1.15 0.18 20.90
C THR A 191 -0.50 0.55 22.24
N PRO A 192 -0.21 -0.45 23.11
CA PRO A 192 0.49 -0.19 24.37
C PRO A 192 1.81 0.55 24.16
N GLN A 193 2.16 1.40 25.13
CA GLN A 193 3.51 1.95 25.22
C GLN A 193 4.47 0.84 25.62
N GLN A 194 5.60 0.76 24.90
CA GLN A 194 6.55 -0.33 25.07
C GLN A 194 7.78 0.16 25.83
N SER A 195 8.31 -0.69 26.69
CA SER A 195 9.59 -0.46 27.36
C SER A 195 10.73 -0.65 26.37
N GLU A 196 11.70 0.27 26.37
CA GLU A 196 12.91 0.13 25.54
C GLU A 196 13.73 -1.12 25.91
N LYS A 197 13.55 -1.64 27.12
CA LYS A 197 14.24 -2.85 27.61
C LYS A 197 13.73 -4.14 26.95
N GLU A 198 12.59 -4.12 26.28
CA GLU A 198 11.90 -5.33 25.79
C GLU A 198 11.99 -5.54 24.27
N HIS A 199 12.92 -4.85 23.59
CA HIS A 199 13.02 -4.83 22.12
C HIS A 199 11.68 -4.43 21.49
N PRO A 200 11.39 -3.12 21.45
CA PRO A 200 10.06 -2.68 21.12
C PRO A 200 9.68 -3.00 19.68
N TRP A 201 8.39 -3.26 19.50
CA TRP A 201 7.72 -3.55 18.24
C TRP A 201 7.49 -2.27 17.45
N TYR A 202 7.67 -2.35 16.14
CA TYR A 202 7.22 -1.37 15.18
C TYR A 202 6.17 -1.96 14.25
N TYR A 203 5.37 -1.08 13.65
CA TYR A 203 4.19 -1.45 12.88
C TYR A 203 4.32 -0.84 11.49
N HIS A 204 4.30 -1.66 10.45
CA HIS A 204 4.39 -1.19 9.07
C HIS A 204 3.00 -1.04 8.45
N ARG A 205 2.08 -1.96 8.76
CA ARG A 205 0.75 -1.99 8.18
C ARG A 205 -0.34 -2.26 9.20
N ALA A 206 -1.46 -1.58 9.03
CA ALA A 206 -2.69 -1.81 9.76
C ALA A 206 -3.89 -1.60 8.82
N THR A 207 -4.90 -2.46 8.95
CA THR A 207 -6.18 -2.30 8.25
C THR A 207 -7.33 -2.50 9.22
N ALA A 208 -8.43 -1.77 9.01
CA ALA A 208 -9.64 -1.93 9.82
C ALA A 208 -10.48 -3.08 9.24
N ILE A 209 -10.89 -4.01 10.09
CA ILE A 209 -11.63 -5.21 9.71
C ILE A 209 -12.48 -5.72 10.87
N ASP A 210 -13.71 -6.15 10.56
CA ASP A 210 -14.55 -6.90 11.50
C ASP A 210 -14.13 -8.36 11.53
N LEU A 211 -13.29 -8.71 12.51
CA LEU A 211 -12.85 -10.09 12.72
C LEU A 211 -13.82 -10.90 13.59
N THR A 212 -14.77 -10.25 14.26
CA THR A 212 -15.71 -10.87 15.20
C THR A 212 -17.11 -11.10 14.61
N GLY A 213 -17.39 -10.54 13.44
CA GLY A 213 -18.71 -10.61 12.81
C GLY A 213 -19.78 -9.84 13.59
N ASP A 214 -19.38 -8.92 14.47
CA ASP A 214 -20.28 -8.12 15.32
C ASP A 214 -20.40 -6.66 14.84
N GLY A 215 -19.91 -6.38 13.63
CA GLY A 215 -19.93 -5.07 12.99
C GLY A 215 -18.86 -4.11 13.49
N ARG A 216 -18.05 -4.48 14.50
CA ARG A 216 -17.03 -3.59 15.06
C ARG A 216 -15.72 -3.72 14.28
N MET A 217 -15.27 -2.60 13.73
CA MET A 217 -14.03 -2.54 12.96
C MET A 217 -12.80 -2.54 13.88
N SER A 218 -12.36 -3.75 14.25
CA SER A 218 -11.06 -3.97 14.89
C SER A 218 -9.91 -3.67 13.92
N ILE A 219 -8.66 -3.75 14.38
CA ILE A 219 -7.49 -3.54 13.54
C ILE A 219 -6.72 -4.85 13.38
N LEU A 220 -6.48 -5.27 12.14
CA LEU A 220 -5.50 -6.30 11.81
C LEU A 220 -4.19 -5.60 11.45
N THR A 221 -3.07 -6.07 12.00
CA THR A 221 -1.77 -5.40 11.83
C THR A 221 -0.63 -6.39 11.79
N ALA A 222 0.43 -6.05 11.04
CA ALA A 222 1.71 -6.71 11.09
C ALA A 222 2.65 -5.88 11.95
N ARG A 223 3.31 -6.55 12.90
CA ARG A 223 4.35 -5.94 13.71
C ARG A 223 5.64 -6.72 13.60
N ALA A 224 6.74 -6.02 13.76
CA ALA A 224 8.06 -6.58 13.71
C ALA A 224 8.94 -6.02 14.82
N ARG A 225 9.91 -6.82 15.25
CA ARG A 225 10.99 -6.36 16.11
C ARG A 225 12.30 -7.04 15.70
N SER A 226 13.38 -6.34 15.94
CA SER A 226 14.71 -6.92 15.96
C SER A 226 15.27 -6.80 17.37
N PRO A 227 15.71 -7.91 17.97
CA PRO A 227 16.66 -7.88 19.07
C PRO A 227 17.90 -7.08 18.64
N ALA A 228 18.62 -6.53 19.62
CA ALA A 228 19.81 -5.74 19.39
C ALA A 228 20.83 -6.46 18.48
N LEU A 229 21.62 -5.66 17.75
CA LEU A 229 22.64 -6.08 16.78
C LEU A 229 23.45 -7.29 17.30
N GLY A 230 23.30 -8.46 16.66
CA GLY A 230 24.05 -9.69 16.99
C GLY A 230 23.22 -10.84 17.57
N SER A 231 21.98 -10.59 18.01
CA SER A 231 21.08 -11.66 18.48
C SER A 231 20.23 -12.17 17.32
N ARG A 232 20.34 -13.46 16.98
CA ARG A 232 19.38 -14.15 16.10
C ARG A 232 17.99 -14.01 16.73
N GLY A 233 17.05 -13.34 16.06
CA GLY A 233 15.66 -13.29 16.54
C GLY A 233 14.78 -12.21 15.92
N LEU A 234 14.95 -11.90 14.64
CA LEU A 234 13.94 -11.13 13.91
C LEU A 234 12.59 -11.85 14.10
N ALA A 235 11.60 -11.10 14.58
CA ALA A 235 10.27 -11.64 14.83
C ALA A 235 9.26 -10.76 14.12
N GLY A 236 8.42 -11.40 13.31
CA GLY A 236 7.21 -10.83 12.74
C GLY A 236 5.99 -11.48 13.39
N GLU A 237 4.91 -10.72 13.54
CA GLU A 237 3.64 -11.24 14.02
C GLU A 237 2.46 -10.55 13.33
N LEU A 238 1.51 -11.36 12.89
CA LEU A 238 0.17 -10.88 12.60
C LEU A 238 -0.62 -10.77 13.90
N CYS A 239 -1.14 -9.59 14.16
CA CYS A 239 -1.87 -9.28 15.38
C CYS A 239 -3.26 -8.73 15.07
N TRP A 240 -4.18 -9.04 15.96
CA TRP A 240 -5.49 -8.42 16.06
C TRP A 240 -5.51 -7.47 17.25
N LEU A 241 -5.79 -6.21 16.99
CA LEU A 241 -6.03 -5.18 18.00
C LEU A 241 -7.55 -5.03 18.14
N GLU A 242 -8.07 -5.61 19.21
CA GLU A 242 -9.50 -5.75 19.49
C GLU A 242 -10.11 -4.38 19.85
N MET A 243 -11.08 -3.94 19.05
CA MET A 243 -11.85 -2.74 19.32
C MET A 243 -12.60 -2.89 20.66
N PRO A 244 -12.54 -1.92 21.58
CA PRO A 244 -13.29 -1.94 22.82
C PRO A 244 -14.82 -2.04 22.58
N LYS A 245 -15.54 -2.65 23.52
CA LYS A 245 -17.01 -2.71 23.51
C LYS A 245 -17.57 -1.50 24.23
N ALA A 246 -18.66 -0.95 23.70
CA ALA A 246 -19.44 0.02 24.45
C ALA A 246 -19.94 -0.66 25.75
N PRO A 247 -19.79 -0.03 26.93
CA PRO A 247 -20.27 -0.59 28.18
C PRO A 247 -21.80 -0.63 28.24
N LYS A 248 -22.47 0.29 27.55
CA LYS A 248 -23.93 0.41 27.51
C LYS A 248 -24.42 0.67 26.09
N PHE A 249 -25.71 0.44 25.88
CA PHE A 249 -26.41 0.74 24.63
C PHE A 249 -27.68 1.51 24.93
N ASP A 250 -27.96 2.52 24.12
CA ASP A 250 -29.24 3.21 24.14
C ASP A 250 -30.36 2.24 23.73
N PRO A 251 -31.42 2.05 24.54
CA PRO A 251 -32.45 1.05 24.26
C PRO A 251 -33.34 1.41 23.07
N VAL A 252 -33.34 2.68 22.62
CA VAL A 252 -34.15 3.17 21.50
C VAL A 252 -33.34 3.18 20.21
N THR A 253 -32.13 3.71 20.23
CA THR A 253 -31.30 3.91 19.03
C THR A 253 -30.31 2.77 18.78
N GLY A 254 -30.02 1.95 19.80
CA GLY A 254 -28.94 0.96 19.74
C GLY A 254 -27.53 1.57 19.71
N GLN A 255 -27.40 2.89 19.90
CA GLN A 255 -26.11 3.56 19.93
C GLN A 255 -25.29 3.11 21.14
N GLY A 256 -24.00 2.80 20.93
CA GLY A 256 -23.08 2.54 22.03
C GLY A 256 -22.87 3.81 22.88
N LEU A 257 -22.94 3.66 24.20
CA LEU A 257 -22.79 4.74 25.18
C LEU A 257 -21.66 4.42 26.15
N GLU A 258 -21.04 5.47 26.68
CA GLU A 258 -20.09 5.41 27.81
C GLU A 258 -20.79 4.94 29.10
N ASP A 259 -20.01 4.75 30.18
CA ASP A 259 -20.51 4.28 31.48
C ASP A 259 -21.58 5.19 32.10
N ASP A 260 -21.60 6.47 31.74
CA ASP A 260 -22.63 7.43 32.19
C ASP A 260 -24.01 7.17 31.56
N GLY A 261 -24.09 6.33 30.53
CA GLY A 261 -25.31 6.02 29.79
C GLY A 261 -25.90 7.23 29.04
N ARG A 262 -25.10 8.24 28.72
CA ARG A 262 -25.53 9.45 27.99
C ARG A 262 -24.55 9.88 26.91
N THR A 263 -23.26 9.75 27.15
CA THR A 263 -22.23 10.16 26.20
C THR A 263 -22.06 9.07 25.13
N PRO A 264 -22.07 9.42 23.83
CA PRO A 264 -21.74 8.47 22.77
C PRO A 264 -20.38 7.83 22.98
N PHE A 265 -20.30 6.51 22.84
CA PHE A 265 -19.06 5.77 22.98
C PHE A 265 -18.08 6.09 21.85
N ASP A 266 -16.90 6.62 22.19
CA ASP A 266 -15.80 6.87 21.24
C ASP A 266 -14.69 5.82 21.45
N PRO A 267 -14.65 4.73 20.67
CA PRO A 267 -13.64 3.67 20.84
C PRO A 267 -12.21 4.16 20.63
N TYR A 268 -12.02 5.30 19.95
CA TYR A 268 -10.72 5.90 19.69
C TYR A 268 -10.35 6.98 20.70
N SER A 269 -11.14 7.14 21.76
CA SER A 269 -10.77 8.01 22.87
C SER A 269 -9.57 7.45 23.63
N SER A 270 -8.73 8.34 24.13
CA SER A 270 -7.61 8.03 25.01
C SER A 270 -8.01 7.30 26.30
N THR A 271 -9.28 7.35 26.71
CA THR A 271 -9.82 6.59 27.85
C THR A 271 -9.95 5.10 27.57
N HIS A 272 -10.11 4.73 26.29
CA HIS A 272 -10.27 3.35 25.83
C HIS A 272 -9.00 2.78 25.19
N ALA A 273 -7.93 3.57 25.17
CA ALA A 273 -6.60 3.17 24.72
C ALA A 273 -5.69 2.79 25.91
N PRO A 274 -4.74 1.86 25.74
CA PRO A 274 -4.52 1.06 24.53
C PRO A 274 -5.57 -0.03 24.35
N TRP A 275 -5.85 -0.38 23.10
CA TRP A 275 -6.71 -1.50 22.75
C TRP A 275 -6.02 -2.83 23.07
N LYS A 276 -6.82 -3.89 23.25
CA LYS A 276 -6.29 -5.23 23.57
C LYS A 276 -5.64 -5.85 22.34
N LEU A 277 -4.33 -6.07 22.41
CA LEU A 277 -3.53 -6.66 21.33
C LEU A 277 -3.40 -8.18 21.50
N ARG A 278 -3.70 -8.94 20.45
CA ARG A 278 -3.63 -10.41 20.43
C ARG A 278 -2.82 -10.87 19.24
N LYS A 279 -1.86 -11.77 19.47
CA LYS A 279 -1.13 -12.44 18.40
C LYS A 279 -2.04 -13.49 17.75
N LEU A 280 -2.13 -13.47 16.42
CA LEU A 280 -2.84 -14.50 15.65
C LEU A 280 -1.87 -15.59 15.17
N THR A 281 -0.74 -15.21 14.58
CA THR A 281 0.32 -16.14 14.16
C THR A 281 1.68 -15.44 14.11
N SER A 282 2.75 -16.21 13.89
CA SER A 282 4.10 -15.68 13.62
C SER A 282 4.23 -15.37 12.13
N GLY A 283 4.70 -14.15 11.81
CA GLY A 283 4.59 -13.54 10.49
C GLY A 283 3.15 -13.13 10.13
N PRO A 284 2.93 -12.32 9.07
CA PRO A 284 3.82 -11.33 8.44
C PRO A 284 4.57 -10.39 9.40
N ASP A 285 5.66 -9.80 8.91
CA ASP A 285 6.51 -8.85 9.63
C ASP A 285 6.33 -7.39 9.16
N VAL A 286 6.07 -7.16 7.86
CA VAL A 286 6.04 -5.81 7.27
C VAL A 286 4.69 -5.51 6.64
N MET A 287 4.38 -6.05 5.47
CA MET A 287 3.13 -5.76 4.75
C MET A 287 2.31 -7.03 4.49
N PHE A 288 1.03 -6.83 4.25
CA PHE A 288 0.09 -7.86 3.85
C PHE A 288 -1.07 -7.22 3.10
N SER A 289 -1.90 -8.01 2.45
CA SER A 289 -3.17 -7.56 1.89
C SER A 289 -4.26 -8.49 2.37
N VAL A 290 -5.46 -7.96 2.57
CA VAL A 290 -6.61 -8.71 3.04
C VAL A 290 -7.65 -8.75 1.95
N GLY A 291 -8.22 -9.94 1.72
CA GLY A 291 -9.37 -10.09 0.84
C GLY A 291 -10.20 -11.29 1.23
N ASN A 292 -11.28 -11.50 0.49
CA ASN A 292 -12.10 -12.70 0.57
C ASN A 292 -12.20 -13.28 -0.84
N PHE A 293 -11.27 -14.17 -1.18
CA PHE A 293 -11.17 -14.81 -2.50
C PHE A 293 -11.91 -16.13 -2.55
N THR A 294 -12.21 -16.72 -1.39
CA THR A 294 -12.96 -17.99 -1.30
C THR A 294 -14.47 -17.77 -1.41
N GLY A 295 -14.94 -16.54 -1.20
CA GLY A 295 -16.36 -16.21 -1.06
C GLY A 295 -16.95 -16.69 0.27
N ASN A 296 -16.15 -17.27 1.15
CA ASN A 296 -16.59 -17.76 2.44
C ASN A 296 -16.78 -16.57 3.41
N LYS A 297 -18.01 -16.35 3.87
CA LYS A 297 -18.35 -15.24 4.78
C LYS A 297 -17.83 -15.44 6.21
N GLU A 298 -17.26 -16.60 6.51
CA GLU A 298 -16.74 -16.94 7.83
C GLU A 298 -15.21 -16.83 7.91
N THR A 299 -14.56 -16.52 6.79
CA THR A 299 -13.12 -16.40 6.71
C THR A 299 -12.70 -15.13 5.99
N VAL A 300 -11.45 -14.74 6.23
CA VAL A 300 -10.71 -13.80 5.37
C VAL A 300 -9.35 -14.36 5.04
N GLU A 301 -8.89 -14.06 3.85
CA GLU A 301 -7.57 -14.42 3.39
C GLU A 301 -6.61 -13.23 3.52
N VAL A 302 -5.41 -13.52 4.00
CA VAL A 302 -4.32 -12.56 4.18
C VAL A 302 -3.13 -13.02 3.36
N VAL A 303 -2.80 -12.24 2.33
CA VAL A 303 -1.57 -12.43 1.54
C VAL A 303 -0.48 -11.59 2.16
N ALA A 304 0.54 -12.22 2.70
CA ALA A 304 1.59 -11.59 3.49
C ALA A 304 2.91 -11.55 2.71
N ALA A 305 3.45 -10.35 2.50
CA ALA A 305 4.81 -10.13 2.02
C ALA A 305 5.75 -10.11 3.23
N GLN A 306 6.60 -11.13 3.35
CA GLN A 306 7.46 -11.32 4.51
C GLN A 306 8.91 -10.95 4.18
N PHE A 307 9.38 -9.86 4.75
CA PHE A 307 10.71 -9.33 4.48
C PHE A 307 11.78 -10.20 5.15
N PHE A 308 11.64 -10.52 6.44
CA PHE A 308 12.66 -11.29 7.18
C PHE A 308 12.68 -12.77 6.81
N ASN A 309 11.52 -13.33 6.47
CA ASN A 309 11.41 -14.73 6.05
C ASN A 309 11.56 -14.92 4.53
N GLN A 310 11.77 -13.83 3.78
CA GLN A 310 11.97 -13.83 2.33
C GLN A 310 10.94 -14.68 1.57
N ARG A 311 9.65 -14.48 1.87
CA ARG A 311 8.58 -15.29 1.33
C ARG A 311 7.27 -14.53 1.18
N VAL A 312 6.43 -15.01 0.27
CA VAL A 312 5.01 -14.68 0.21
C VAL A 312 4.22 -15.84 0.80
N SER A 313 3.29 -15.55 1.69
CA SER A 313 2.44 -16.56 2.35
C SER A 313 0.97 -16.17 2.29
N LEU A 314 0.10 -17.16 2.21
CA LEU A 314 -1.35 -17.02 2.33
C LEU A 314 -1.78 -17.55 3.71
N HIS A 315 -2.58 -16.78 4.42
CA HIS A 315 -3.21 -17.17 5.68
C HIS A 315 -4.73 -17.08 5.53
N GLU A 316 -5.46 -17.99 6.13
CA GLU A 316 -6.91 -17.88 6.29
C GLU A 316 -7.21 -17.65 7.77
N ILE A 317 -7.97 -16.60 8.07
CA ILE A 317 -8.44 -16.29 9.42
C ILE A 317 -9.92 -16.63 9.49
N THR A 318 -10.28 -17.57 10.36
CA THR A 318 -11.67 -17.80 10.73
C THR A 318 -12.14 -16.67 11.66
N LEU A 319 -13.30 -16.08 11.35
CA LEU A 319 -13.92 -15.01 12.13
C LEU A 319 -14.44 -15.53 13.48
N GLY A 320 -14.32 -14.69 14.51
CA GLY A 320 -14.72 -14.98 15.87
C GLY A 320 -16.22 -14.82 16.11
N LYS A 321 -17.06 -15.75 15.63
CA LYS A 321 -18.51 -15.73 15.87
C LYS A 321 -18.87 -16.26 17.27
N GLU A 322 -19.97 -15.75 17.83
CA GLU A 322 -20.59 -16.26 19.08
C GLU A 322 -19.63 -16.33 20.27
N GLY A 323 -18.76 -15.31 20.42
CA GLY A 323 -17.80 -15.23 21.53
C GLY A 323 -16.53 -16.06 21.34
N ARG A 324 -16.34 -16.69 20.17
CA ARG A 324 -15.05 -17.28 19.79
C ARG A 324 -14.08 -16.18 19.39
N GLU A 325 -12.79 -16.41 19.65
CA GLU A 325 -11.75 -15.50 19.19
C GLU A 325 -11.37 -15.82 17.72
N PRO A 326 -11.09 -14.80 16.89
CA PRO A 326 -10.53 -14.99 15.56
C PRO A 326 -9.20 -15.74 15.63
N ARG A 327 -8.95 -16.64 14.67
CA ARG A 327 -7.72 -17.43 14.62
C ARG A 327 -7.34 -17.81 13.21
N VAL A 328 -6.04 -17.98 12.96
CA VAL A 328 -5.54 -18.53 11.70
C VAL A 328 -5.87 -20.02 11.66
N THR A 329 -6.59 -20.46 10.62
CA THR A 329 -7.00 -21.86 10.39
C THR A 329 -6.25 -22.54 9.26
N PHE A 330 -5.65 -21.75 8.37
CA PHE A 330 -4.83 -22.24 7.27
C PHE A 330 -3.64 -21.31 7.03
N GLU A 331 -2.49 -21.89 6.72
CA GLU A 331 -1.29 -21.17 6.29
C GLU A 331 -0.63 -21.96 5.15
N ARG A 332 -0.20 -21.24 4.10
CA ARG A 332 0.57 -21.81 2.99
C ARG A 332 1.62 -20.82 2.52
N ILE A 333 2.83 -21.32 2.26
CA ILE A 333 3.84 -20.57 1.52
C ILE A 333 3.43 -20.58 0.03
N VAL A 334 3.23 -19.38 -0.52
CA VAL A 334 2.91 -19.17 -1.94
C VAL A 334 4.21 -19.15 -2.74
N ASP A 335 5.23 -18.48 -2.20
CA ASP A 335 6.55 -18.40 -2.79
C ASP A 335 7.62 -18.17 -1.71
N SER A 336 8.69 -18.95 -1.75
CA SER A 336 9.87 -18.82 -0.88
C SER A 336 11.12 -18.42 -1.65
N SER A 337 10.97 -18.03 -2.92
CA SER A 337 12.06 -17.64 -3.83
C SER A 337 12.00 -16.17 -4.27
N CYS A 338 11.00 -15.41 -3.80
CA CYS A 338 10.84 -13.98 -4.10
C CYS A 338 11.90 -13.06 -3.47
N GLY A 339 12.81 -13.59 -2.63
CA GLY A 339 13.71 -12.76 -1.83
C GLY A 339 12.93 -11.90 -0.83
N TYR A 340 13.41 -10.69 -0.55
CA TYR A 340 12.86 -9.79 0.47
C TYR A 340 11.54 -9.14 0.04
N ALA A 341 10.46 -9.91 0.04
CA ALA A 341 9.11 -9.40 -0.23
C ALA A 341 8.74 -8.31 0.78
N TYR A 342 8.38 -7.14 0.27
CA TYR A 342 8.19 -5.94 1.07
C TYR A 342 6.74 -5.47 1.10
N SER A 343 6.10 -5.31 -0.06
CA SER A 343 4.70 -4.91 -0.18
C SER A 343 3.89 -5.92 -0.97
N SER A 344 2.58 -5.93 -0.75
CA SER A 344 1.62 -6.67 -1.57
C SER A 344 0.42 -5.79 -1.89
N ALA A 345 -0.19 -6.03 -3.03
CA ALA A 345 -1.40 -5.38 -3.50
C ALA A 345 -2.29 -6.41 -4.18
N LEU A 346 -3.59 -6.38 -3.87
CA LEU A 346 -4.61 -7.19 -4.51
C LEU A 346 -5.33 -6.31 -5.53
N CYS A 347 -5.19 -6.66 -6.80
CA CYS A 347 -5.75 -5.89 -7.89
C CYS A 347 -6.50 -6.78 -8.87
N SER A 348 -7.49 -6.19 -9.52
CA SER A 348 -8.02 -6.70 -10.77
C SER A 348 -7.35 -5.94 -11.91
N LEU A 349 -6.66 -6.67 -12.78
CA LEU A 349 -6.09 -6.13 -14.01
C LEU A 349 -7.00 -6.42 -15.21
N SER A 350 -8.22 -6.95 -15.04
CA SER A 350 -9.09 -7.27 -16.18
C SER A 350 -9.37 -6.02 -17.04
N PRO A 351 -9.25 -6.10 -18.39
CA PRO A 351 -9.43 -4.95 -19.30
C PRO A 351 -10.90 -4.49 -19.43
N SER A 352 -11.83 -5.16 -18.77
CA SER A 352 -13.25 -4.85 -18.81
C SER A 352 -13.53 -3.51 -18.11
N PRO A 353 -13.95 -2.44 -18.82
CA PRO A 353 -14.20 -1.12 -18.24
C PRO A 353 -15.37 -1.11 -17.25
N SER A 354 -16.18 -2.17 -17.26
CA SER A 354 -17.23 -2.41 -16.27
C SER A 354 -16.64 -2.99 -14.97
N VAL A 355 -16.40 -2.09 -14.01
CA VAL A 355 -16.30 -2.35 -12.56
C VAL A 355 -14.92 -2.86 -12.09
N GLY A 356 -14.02 -1.91 -11.83
CA GLY A 356 -12.85 -2.08 -10.97
C GLY A 356 -13.09 -1.41 -9.61
N LYS A 357 -13.83 -2.05 -8.70
CA LYS A 357 -13.76 -1.66 -7.29
C LYS A 357 -12.47 -2.24 -6.71
N ILE A 358 -11.74 -1.38 -6.01
CA ILE A 358 -10.51 -1.70 -5.27
C ILE A 358 -10.77 -2.95 -4.40
N ILE A 359 -9.92 -3.98 -4.50
CA ILE A 359 -10.05 -5.14 -3.62
C ILE A 359 -9.02 -5.13 -2.50
N ASP A 360 -7.75 -4.76 -2.73
CA ASP A 360 -6.93 -4.25 -1.62
C ASP A 360 -5.62 -3.59 -2.05
N CYS A 361 -5.37 -2.44 -1.44
CA CYS A 361 -4.05 -2.16 -0.87
C CYS A 361 -4.22 -1.66 0.58
N GLY A 362 -5.40 -1.83 1.19
CA GLY A 362 -5.84 -1.43 2.53
C GLY A 362 -7.33 -1.04 2.62
N THR A 363 -8.20 -1.46 1.69
CA THR A 363 -9.62 -1.06 1.72
C THR A 363 -10.35 -1.65 2.91
N THR A 364 -10.98 -0.75 3.65
CA THR A 364 -11.97 -0.95 4.70
C THR A 364 -13.33 -1.39 4.14
N SER A 365 -13.33 -1.95 2.93
CA SER A 365 -14.55 -2.49 2.32
C SER A 365 -15.10 -3.53 3.28
N PRO A 366 -16.38 -3.43 3.68
CA PRO A 366 -17.01 -4.48 4.45
C PRO A 366 -16.75 -5.79 3.71
N LEU A 367 -16.35 -6.84 4.46
CA LEU A 367 -16.33 -8.23 4.00
C LEU A 367 -17.41 -8.39 2.94
N PRO A 368 -17.09 -8.86 1.72
CA PRO A 368 -17.94 -8.69 0.56
C PRO A 368 -19.39 -8.83 0.98
N SER A 369 -20.06 -7.67 1.02
CA SER A 369 -21.50 -7.67 1.03
C SER A 369 -21.92 -8.49 -0.18
N SER A 370 -23.15 -8.98 -0.19
CA SER A 370 -23.72 -9.74 -1.30
C SER A 370 -23.78 -8.98 -2.64
N ASP A 371 -22.94 -7.94 -2.84
CA ASP A 371 -22.72 -7.21 -4.08
C ASP A 371 -22.25 -8.21 -5.15
N PRO A 372 -23.15 -8.64 -6.05
CA PRO A 372 -22.84 -9.62 -7.08
C PRO A 372 -21.84 -9.07 -8.12
N ASP A 373 -21.60 -7.75 -8.11
CA ASP A 373 -20.65 -7.08 -8.99
C ASP A 373 -19.21 -7.07 -8.45
N ASN A 374 -18.97 -7.59 -7.24
CA ASN A 374 -17.63 -7.70 -6.69
C ASN A 374 -16.89 -8.87 -7.36
N ARG A 375 -16.25 -8.59 -8.51
CA ARG A 375 -15.44 -9.57 -9.24
C ARG A 375 -14.30 -10.09 -8.35
N PRO A 376 -13.90 -11.36 -8.48
CA PRO A 376 -12.81 -11.91 -7.69
C PRO A 376 -11.49 -11.17 -7.98
N VAL A 377 -10.63 -11.07 -6.97
CA VAL A 377 -9.23 -10.68 -7.18
C VAL A 377 -8.63 -11.63 -8.21
N THR A 378 -8.05 -11.06 -9.25
CA THR A 378 -7.38 -11.84 -10.30
C THR A 378 -5.88 -11.84 -10.13
N HIS A 379 -5.30 -10.84 -9.46
CA HIS A 379 -3.86 -10.66 -9.37
C HIS A 379 -3.41 -10.26 -7.96
N VAL A 380 -2.24 -10.77 -7.58
CA VAL A 380 -1.46 -10.30 -6.43
C VAL A 380 -0.18 -9.68 -7.01
N VAL A 381 0.03 -8.40 -6.75
CA VAL A 381 1.28 -7.70 -7.08
C VAL A 381 2.13 -7.65 -5.82
N VAL A 382 3.38 -8.10 -5.91
CA VAL A 382 4.33 -8.10 -4.78
C VAL A 382 5.53 -7.25 -5.17
N SER A 383 5.94 -6.33 -4.30
CA SER A 383 7.24 -5.65 -4.43
C SER A 383 8.28 -6.37 -3.60
N THR A 384 9.49 -6.49 -4.12
CA THR A 384 10.63 -7.12 -3.44
C THR A 384 11.78 -6.14 -3.36
N HIS A 385 12.57 -6.24 -2.29
CA HIS A 385 13.86 -5.55 -2.18
C HIS A 385 14.95 -6.42 -2.79
N GLU A 386 15.73 -5.83 -3.70
CA GLU A 386 16.90 -6.41 -4.36
C GLU A 386 16.57 -7.49 -5.41
N GLU A 387 17.32 -7.48 -6.54
CA GLU A 387 17.32 -8.56 -7.54
C GLU A 387 18.03 -9.80 -6.95
N THR A 388 17.40 -10.44 -5.98
CA THR A 388 17.80 -11.77 -5.48
C THR A 388 16.96 -12.86 -6.11
N TYR A 389 16.48 -12.64 -7.35
CA TYR A 389 15.92 -13.71 -8.16
C TYR A 389 17.05 -14.63 -8.61
N ASP A 390 17.30 -15.66 -7.81
CA ASP A 390 18.17 -16.73 -8.24
C ASP A 390 17.44 -17.55 -9.32
N SER A 391 17.59 -17.11 -10.57
CA SER A 391 17.05 -17.78 -11.76
C SER A 391 17.51 -19.25 -11.88
N GLN A 392 18.46 -19.70 -11.04
CA GLN A 392 18.93 -21.07 -10.98
C GLN A 392 18.35 -21.92 -9.85
N ALA A 393 17.48 -21.38 -9.00
CA ALA A 393 16.78 -22.17 -7.98
C ALA A 393 15.69 -23.05 -8.63
N GLY A 394 16.10 -24.16 -9.24
CA GLY A 394 15.29 -25.10 -10.03
C GLY A 394 14.25 -25.92 -9.25
N GLY A 395 13.48 -25.29 -8.36
CA GLY A 395 12.47 -25.97 -7.53
C GLY A 395 11.25 -25.14 -7.13
N SER A 396 11.12 -23.90 -7.57
CA SER A 396 9.92 -23.10 -7.29
C SER A 396 8.74 -23.61 -8.12
N SER A 397 7.61 -23.92 -7.46
CA SER A 397 6.34 -24.25 -8.14
C SER A 397 5.68 -23.05 -8.81
N THR A 398 6.25 -21.85 -8.64
CA THR A 398 5.63 -20.59 -9.03
C THR A 398 6.51 -19.92 -10.09
N SER A 399 5.99 -19.82 -11.31
CA SER A 399 6.64 -19.08 -12.40
C SER A 399 6.18 -17.62 -12.36
N TYR A 400 7.13 -16.71 -12.35
CA TYR A 400 6.88 -15.28 -12.45
C TYR A 400 7.31 -14.78 -13.81
N SER A 401 6.50 -13.91 -14.40
CA SER A 401 6.89 -13.12 -15.56
C SER A 401 7.06 -11.68 -15.11
N LEU A 402 8.24 -11.10 -15.34
CA LEU A 402 8.46 -9.68 -15.13
C LEU A 402 7.46 -8.90 -15.99
N MET A 403 6.54 -8.19 -15.36
CA MET A 403 5.55 -7.39 -16.08
C MET A 403 6.14 -6.08 -16.57
N PHE A 404 6.92 -5.39 -15.75
CA PHE A 404 7.63 -4.15 -16.09
C PHE A 404 8.62 -3.82 -14.98
N GLU A 405 9.61 -2.99 -15.28
CA GLU A 405 10.57 -2.45 -14.33
C GLU A 405 10.52 -0.92 -14.36
N ILE A 406 10.60 -0.28 -13.20
CA ILE A 406 10.56 1.18 -13.07
C ILE A 406 11.79 1.65 -12.31
N GLU A 407 12.66 2.39 -13.00
CA GLU A 407 13.81 3.02 -12.36
C GLU A 407 13.40 4.32 -11.64
N ALA A 408 12.93 4.17 -10.40
CA ALA A 408 12.50 5.28 -9.56
C ALA A 408 13.63 5.88 -8.69
N GLY A 409 14.85 5.34 -8.72
CA GLY A 409 15.90 5.66 -7.74
C GLY A 409 15.64 5.02 -6.37
N GLY A 410 16.25 5.53 -5.31
CA GLY A 410 16.04 4.99 -3.96
C GLY A 410 14.58 5.07 -3.51
N THR A 411 13.94 3.90 -3.45
CA THR A 411 12.60 3.71 -2.88
C THR A 411 12.73 2.99 -1.54
N VAL A 412 11.69 3.08 -0.72
CA VAL A 412 11.53 2.20 0.46
C VAL A 412 10.53 1.08 0.20
N GLY A 413 10.46 0.61 -1.04
CA GLY A 413 9.63 -0.54 -1.44
C GLY A 413 8.12 -0.29 -1.47
N SER A 414 7.67 0.96 -1.28
CA SER A 414 6.25 1.29 -1.27
C SER A 414 5.69 1.47 -2.69
N VAL A 415 4.59 0.76 -2.95
CA VAL A 415 3.79 0.90 -4.16
C VAL A 415 2.34 1.04 -3.73
N ALA A 416 1.63 2.01 -4.31
CA ALA A 416 0.19 2.11 -4.16
C ALA A 416 -0.50 1.82 -5.48
N VAL A 417 -1.61 1.09 -5.41
CA VAL A 417 -2.53 0.92 -6.54
C VAL A 417 -3.82 1.68 -6.27
N GLY A 418 -4.28 2.43 -7.27
CA GLY A 418 -5.55 3.15 -7.28
C GLY A 418 -6.35 2.86 -8.56
N TYR A 419 -7.63 3.20 -8.56
CA TYR A 419 -8.51 3.11 -9.73
C TYR A 419 -9.29 4.39 -10.07
N GLY A 420 -9.34 5.36 -9.16
CA GLY A 420 -10.04 6.61 -9.40
C GLY A 420 -9.27 7.56 -10.30
N GLU A 421 -9.90 8.64 -10.71
CA GLU A 421 -9.25 9.67 -11.51
C GLU A 421 -8.16 10.38 -10.71
N PHE A 422 -7.02 10.59 -11.37
CA PHE A 422 -5.91 11.33 -10.81
C PHE A 422 -5.37 12.30 -11.87
N GLY A 423 -5.43 13.61 -11.59
CA GLY A 423 -4.94 14.64 -12.50
C GLY A 423 -5.65 14.71 -13.86
N GLY A 424 -6.88 14.21 -13.97
CA GLY A 424 -7.65 14.17 -15.22
C GLY A 424 -7.10 13.18 -16.27
N ALA A 425 -6.23 12.25 -15.86
CA ALA A 425 -5.65 11.25 -16.75
C ALA A 425 -6.39 9.90 -16.64
N GLY A 426 -7.08 9.53 -17.73
CA GLY A 426 -7.53 8.18 -18.06
C GLY A 426 -8.71 7.63 -17.24
N GLU A 427 -9.86 7.51 -17.89
CA GLU A 427 -10.96 6.66 -17.42
C GLU A 427 -10.53 5.18 -17.49
N GLY A 428 -10.88 4.39 -16.46
CA GLY A 428 -11.05 2.95 -16.59
C GLY A 428 -9.88 2.00 -16.26
N GLY A 429 -8.72 2.50 -15.82
CA GLY A 429 -7.54 1.66 -15.56
C GLY A 429 -6.96 1.75 -14.14
N ALA A 430 -6.30 0.67 -13.70
CA ALA A 430 -5.49 0.66 -12.48
C ALA A 430 -4.29 1.61 -12.62
N LYS A 431 -4.01 2.37 -11.57
CA LYS A 431 -2.90 3.34 -11.49
C LYS A 431 -1.90 2.87 -10.46
N VAL A 432 -0.61 2.96 -10.78
CA VAL A 432 0.50 2.59 -9.91
C VAL A 432 1.23 3.86 -9.49
N PHE A 433 1.40 4.05 -8.19
CA PHE A 433 2.16 5.15 -7.62
C PHE A 433 3.42 4.60 -6.95
N VAL A 434 4.58 5.13 -7.33
CA VAL A 434 5.89 4.70 -6.82
C VAL A 434 6.57 5.89 -6.13
N ALA A 435 6.90 5.73 -4.86
CA ALA A 435 7.63 6.73 -4.09
C ALA A 435 9.13 6.67 -4.40
N SER A 436 9.72 7.83 -4.73
CA SER A 436 11.16 8.00 -4.83
C SER A 436 11.64 8.94 -3.75
N TYR A 437 12.25 8.37 -2.71
CA TYR A 437 12.79 9.12 -1.60
C TYR A 437 13.94 10.02 -2.06
N GLU A 438 14.84 9.49 -2.89
CA GLU A 438 16.03 10.20 -3.37
C GLU A 438 15.72 11.35 -4.33
N ARG A 439 14.68 11.20 -5.16
CA ARG A 439 14.32 12.21 -6.17
C ARG A 439 13.33 13.24 -5.64
N ASP A 440 12.81 13.09 -4.42
CA ASP A 440 11.70 13.89 -3.90
C ASP A 440 10.46 13.86 -4.84
N LYS A 441 10.13 12.65 -5.34
CA LYS A 441 9.07 12.44 -6.34
C LYS A 441 8.16 11.27 -6.00
N VAL A 442 6.92 11.36 -6.47
CA VAL A 442 6.05 10.22 -6.70
C VAL A 442 5.79 10.11 -8.20
N PHE A 443 6.07 8.94 -8.77
CA PHE A 443 5.78 8.63 -10.17
C PHE A 443 4.43 7.94 -10.26
N ALA A 444 3.57 8.39 -11.18
CA ALA A 444 2.27 7.81 -11.43
C ALA A 444 2.22 7.17 -12.82
N PHE A 445 1.71 5.96 -12.90
CA PHE A 445 1.53 5.18 -14.13
C PHE A 445 0.09 4.65 -14.21
N ALA A 446 -0.45 4.44 -15.40
CA ALA A 446 -1.73 3.77 -15.63
C ALA A 446 -1.55 2.52 -16.47
N PHE A 447 -2.25 1.45 -16.11
CA PHE A 447 -2.48 0.35 -17.01
C PHE A 447 -3.60 0.72 -17.98
N LYS A 448 -3.33 0.56 -19.28
CA LYS A 448 -4.32 0.70 -20.36
C LYS A 448 -4.46 -0.64 -21.07
N GLY A 449 -5.69 -1.10 -21.25
CA GLY A 449 -5.96 -2.20 -22.19
C GLY A 449 -5.54 -1.77 -23.60
N ILE A 450 -4.93 -2.70 -24.34
CA ILE A 450 -4.53 -2.49 -25.75
C ILE A 450 -5.68 -2.86 -26.68
#